data_AF-A0A7C5BV58-F1
#
_entry.id   AF-A0A7C5BV58-F1
#
_cell.length_a   1.000
_cell.length_b   1.000
_cell.length_c   1.000
_cell.angle_alpha   90.00
_cell.angle_beta   90.00
_cell.angle_gamma   90.00
#
_symmetry.space_group_name_H-M   'P 1'
#
loop_
_entity.id
_entity.type
_entity.pdbx_description
1 polymer ?
#
loop_
_entity_poly.entity_id
_entity_poly.type
_entity_poly.pdbx_seq_one_letter_code
_entity_poly.pdbx_strand_id
1 'polypeptide(L)' 'MADKNIREEIAIREIRKALEGLQYGCVTVIVQDGVVIQIDRTSKDRLDYSSLGKVFDGEGI' A
#
# COMPACT_ATOMS: atom_id res chain seq x y z
N MET A 1 -30.66 -5.06 10.77
CA MET A 1 -29.49 -5.57 11.54
C MET A 1 -28.58 -6.47 10.70
N ALA A 2 -29.10 -7.20 9.71
CA ALA A 2 -28.30 -8.02 8.78
C ALA A 2 -27.34 -7.20 7.88
N ASP A 3 -27.77 -6.04 7.37
CA ASP A 3 -26.96 -5.22 6.44
C ASP A 3 -25.70 -4.62 7.05
N LYS A 4 -25.69 -4.33 8.36
CA LYS A 4 -24.54 -3.73 9.03
C LYS A 4 -23.35 -4.68 9.07
N ASN A 5 -23.60 -5.96 9.35
CA ASN A 5 -22.57 -7.00 9.38
C ASN A 5 -21.93 -7.19 8.00
N ILE A 6 -22.72 -7.13 6.91
CA ILE A 6 -22.22 -7.32 5.55
C ILE A 6 -21.24 -6.20 5.16
N ARG A 7 -21.56 -4.94 5.48
CA ARG A 7 -20.68 -3.80 5.18
C ARG A 7 -19.36 -3.85 5.94
N GLU A 8 -19.43 -4.23 7.22
CA GLU A 8 -18.24 -4.40 8.06
C GLU A 8 -17.34 -5.52 7.53
N GLU A 9 -17.93 -6.67 7.17
CA GLU A 9 -17.19 -7.81 6.63
C GLU A 9 -16.53 -7.48 5.28
N ILE A 10 -17.24 -6.76 4.40
CA ILE A 10 -16.65 -6.26 3.15
C ILE A 10 -15.49 -5.33 3.45
N ALA A 11 -15.66 -4.36 4.35
CA ALA A 11 -14.60 -3.40 4.67
C ALA A 11 -13.34 -4.10 5.21
N ILE A 12 -13.50 -5.04 6.14
CA ILE A 12 -12.39 -5.84 6.69
C ILE A 12 -11.70 -6.66 5.59
N ARG A 13 -12.48 -7.24 4.67
CA ARG A 13 -11.92 -7.99 3.53
C ARG A 13 -11.09 -7.10 2.61
N GLU A 14 -11.56 -5.90 2.30
CA GLU A 14 -10.83 -4.97 1.43
C GLU A 14 -9.58 -4.39 2.13
N ILE A 15 -9.64 -4.12 3.45
CA ILE A 15 -8.45 -3.74 4.24
C ILE A 15 -7.39 -4.86 4.18
N ARG A 16 -7.81 -6.13 4.33
CA ARG A 16 -6.90 -7.27 4.23
C ARG A 16 -6.21 -7.32 2.85
N LYS A 17 -6.97 -7.16 1.77
CA LYS A 17 -6.42 -7.10 0.40
C LYS A 17 -5.45 -5.93 0.21
N ALA A 18 -5.74 -4.76 0.79
CA ALA A 18 -4.87 -3.60 0.69
C ALA A 18 -3.50 -3.83 1.40
N LEU A 19 -3.49 -4.61 2.47
CA LEU A 19 -2.27 -4.99 3.20
C LEU A 19 -1.47 -6.10 2.49
N GLU A 20 -2.12 -6.92 1.68
CA GLU A 20 -1.49 -8.06 1.03
C GLU A 20 -0.34 -7.63 0.10
N GLY A 21 0.85 -8.17 0.34
CA GLY A 21 2.06 -7.85 -0.42
C GLY A 21 2.62 -6.45 -0.21
N LEU A 22 2.10 -5.65 0.73
CA LEU A 22 2.66 -4.33 1.04
C LEU A 22 3.91 -4.49 1.91
N GLN A 23 5.09 -4.44 1.29
CA GLN A 23 6.38 -4.56 2.01
C GLN A 23 6.78 -3.25 2.70
N TYR A 24 6.58 -2.12 2.02
CA TYR A 24 6.90 -0.78 2.51
C TYR A 24 5.80 0.17 2.10
N GLY A 25 5.28 0.96 3.04
CA GLY A 25 4.20 1.89 2.77
C GLY A 25 3.20 2.00 3.92
N CYS A 26 1.98 2.41 3.59
CA CYS A 26 0.87 2.47 4.53
C CYS A 26 -0.47 2.18 3.85
N VAL A 27 -1.43 1.70 4.65
CA VAL A 27 -2.84 1.66 4.28
C VAL A 27 -3.56 2.66 5.19
N THR A 28 -4.25 3.62 4.60
CA THR A 28 -5.03 4.64 5.32
C THR A 28 -6.51 4.33 5.13
N VAL A 29 -7.25 4.17 6.22
CA VAL A 29 -8.69 3.90 6.20
C VAL A 29 -9.43 5.14 6.68
N ILE A 30 -10.39 5.61 5.89
CA ILE A 30 -11.22 6.76 6.23
C ILE A 30 -12.61 6.27 6.61
N VAL A 31 -13.01 6.62 7.84
CA VAL A 31 -14.29 6.24 8.43
C VAL A 31 -15.10 7.51 8.70
N GLN A 32 -16.36 7.52 8.27
CA GLN A 32 -17.33 8.58 8.54
C GLN A 32 -18.61 7.95 9.06
N ASP A 33 -19.16 8.48 10.16
CA ASP A 33 -20.38 7.97 10.80
C ASP A 33 -20.37 6.44 11.06
N GLY A 34 -19.18 5.91 11.41
CA GLY A 34 -18.98 4.49 11.66
C GLY A 34 -18.97 3.59 10.41
N VAL A 35 -18.91 4.18 9.21
CA VAL A 35 -18.83 3.48 7.93
C VAL A 35 -17.48 3.75 7.28
N VAL A 36 -16.79 2.70 6.84
CA VAL A 36 -15.58 2.83 6.02
C VAL A 36 -16.02 3.33 4.65
N ILE A 37 -15.55 4.52 4.27
CA ILE A 37 -15.89 5.14 2.98
C ILE A 37 -14.75 5.09 1.97
N GLN A 38 -13.51 4.96 2.44
CA GLN A 38 -12.33 4.94 1.57
C GLN A 38 -11.18 4.18 2.23
N ILE A 39 -10.39 3.51 1.39
CA ILE A 39 -9.16 2.80 1.76
C ILE A 39 -8.10 3.20 0.72
N ASP A 40 -7.06 3.90 1.16
CA ASP A 40 -5.92 4.26 0.33
C ASP A 40 -4.73 3.36 0.64
N ARG A 41 -4.17 2.71 -0.38
CA ARG A 41 -2.91 1.95 -0.29
C ARG A 41 -1.79 2.78 -0.91
N THR A 42 -0.79 3.12 -0.11
CA THR A 42 0.43 3.80 -0.58
C THR A 42 1.61 2.85 -0.44
N SER A 43 2.27 2.54 -1.55
CA SER A 43 3.55 1.79 -1.57
C SER A 43 4.73 2.75 -1.57
N LYS A 44 5.87 2.33 -1.01
CA LYS A 44 7.14 3.04 -1.10
C LYS A 44 8.22 2.11 -1.62
N ASP A 45 8.67 2.33 -2.84
CA ASP A 45 9.82 1.62 -3.40
C ASP A 45 11.11 2.37 -3.08
N ARG A 46 12.09 1.65 -2.53
CA ARG A 46 13.45 2.18 -2.40
C ARG A 46 14.18 1.90 -3.69
N LEU A 47 14.55 2.96 -4.39
CA LEU A 47 15.41 2.86 -5.55
C LEU A 47 16.85 2.66 -5.05
N ASP A 48 17.37 1.45 -5.24
CA ASP A 48 18.77 1.17 -4.99
C ASP A 48 19.58 1.40 -6.28
N TYR A 49 20.46 2.39 -6.23
CA TYR A 49 21.34 2.76 -7.32
C TYR A 49 22.77 2.23 -7.13
N SER A 50 23.02 1.43 -6.08
CA SER A 50 24.35 0.88 -5.78
C SER A 50 24.92 0.04 -6.93
N SER A 51 24.05 -0.50 -7.78
CA SER A 51 24.38 -1.26 -8.99
C SER A 51 24.65 -0.39 -10.22
N LEU A 52 24.26 0.90 -10.25
CA LEU A 52 24.59 1.81 -11.36
C LEU A 52 26.08 2.16 -11.41
N GLY A 53 26.81 2.03 -10.30
CA GLY A 53 28.25 2.28 -10.23
C GLY A 53 29.12 1.21 -10.91
N LYS A 54 28.55 0.08 -11.36
CA LYS A 54 29.27 -0.95 -12.12
C LYS A 54 29.28 -0.72 -13.64
N VAL A 55 28.67 0.35 -14.12
CA VAL A 55 28.61 0.70 -15.56
C VAL A 55 29.51 1.90 -15.91
N PHE A 56 30.12 2.53 -14.89
CA PHE A 56 31.08 3.62 -15.04
C PHE A 56 32.45 3.19 -14.54
N ASP A 57 32.90 2.03 -14.98
CA ASP A 57 34.32 1.69 -15.11
C ASP A 57 34.94 2.72 -16.07
N GLY A 58 35.58 3.73 -15.45
CA GLY A 58 35.98 4.94 -16.12
C GLY A 58 36.97 4.72 -17.26
N GLU A 59 36.60 5.25 -18.43
CA GLU A 59 37.50 5.94 -19.36
C GLU A 59 36.77 7.20 -19.82
N GLY A 60 36.72 8.21 -18.94
CA GLY A 60 36.42 9.58 -19.37
C GLY A 60 37.68 10.17 -19.99
N ILE A 61 37.59 10.59 -21.25
CA ILE A 61 38.65 11.19 -22.08
C ILE A 61 39.37 12.33 -21.36
#